data_AF-A0A1H3LVQ7-F1
#
_entry.id   AF-A0A1H3LVQ7-F1
#
_cell.length_a   1.000
_cell.length_b   1.000
_cell.length_c   1.000
_cell.angle_alpha   90.00
_cell.angle_beta   90.00
_cell.angle_gamma   90.00
#
_symmetry.space_group_name_H-M   'P 1'
#
loop_
_entity.id
_entity.type
_entity.pdbx_description
1 polymer ?
#
loop_
_entity_poly.entity_id
_entity_poly.type
_entity_poly.pdbx_seq_one_letter_code
_entity_poly.pdbx_strand_id
1 'polypeptide(L)'
;MKFDHYKSTLFGIFLLGASQVHAQDIENNIIFSEPGKICFPQTSLYASSEELTSVMLDHHLVVNEEDHFKVGDVFVVFRLKGHDGLWLYNGSEWRENFDPTNYEFFIQNPYLKSNRLQPIIPTSVSNYPINVNEYIGIGELWVGYGLRSEEETAQVSYNEMIESGRLNLIWEVGESIVPKEAPLTVPTLCISITEMTEIIHLIGHGPIFTEEEN
;
A
#
# COMPACT_ATOMS: atom_id res chain seq x y z
N MET A 1 -63.73 16.81 -10.45
CA MET A 1 -64.07 15.65 -11.29
C MET A 1 -64.50 16.13 -12.68
N LYS A 2 -63.57 16.15 -13.63
CA LYS A 2 -63.78 16.10 -15.09
C LYS A 2 -62.42 15.80 -15.72
N PHE A 3 -62.42 15.02 -16.79
CA PHE A 3 -61.25 14.38 -17.41
C PHE A 3 -60.94 15.00 -18.78
N ASP A 4 -59.74 14.67 -19.28
CA ASP A 4 -59.29 14.64 -20.69
C ASP A 4 -59.06 15.94 -21.48
N HIS A 5 -57.82 16.12 -21.93
CA HIS A 5 -57.45 15.63 -23.27
C HIS A 5 -55.94 15.36 -23.44
N TYR A 6 -55.61 14.18 -23.97
CA TYR A 6 -54.27 13.78 -24.40
C TYR A 6 -53.82 14.48 -25.70
N LYS A 7 -52.51 14.71 -25.84
CA LYS A 7 -51.81 14.63 -27.13
C LYS A 7 -50.44 13.93 -26.98
N SER A 8 -50.35 12.78 -27.65
CA SER A 8 -49.10 12.15 -28.15
C SER A 8 -48.40 13.11 -29.15
N THR A 9 -47.12 13.01 -29.55
CA THR A 9 -46.09 11.94 -29.49
C THR A 9 -44.72 12.64 -29.30
N LEU A 10 -43.48 12.10 -29.43
CA LEU A 10 -42.93 10.92 -30.11
C LEU A 10 -41.64 10.42 -29.39
N PHE A 11 -40.98 9.44 -30.02
CA PHE A 11 -39.75 8.73 -29.66
C PHE A 11 -38.47 9.58 -29.48
N GLY A 12 -37.63 9.11 -28.56
CA GLY A 12 -36.21 9.48 -28.42
C GLY A 12 -35.40 8.38 -27.73
N ILE A 13 -35.45 7.14 -28.23
CA ILE A 13 -34.64 6.04 -27.68
C ILE A 13 -33.19 6.23 -28.14
N PHE A 14 -32.39 6.94 -27.34
CA PHE A 14 -30.94 6.86 -27.45
C PHE A 14 -30.47 5.54 -26.83
N LEU A 15 -30.36 4.52 -27.69
CA LEU A 15 -29.59 3.31 -27.40
C LEU A 15 -28.10 3.69 -27.37
N LEU A 16 -27.67 4.32 -26.27
CA LEU A 16 -26.27 4.30 -25.85
C LEU A 16 -25.94 2.88 -25.40
N GLY A 17 -25.68 2.02 -26.38
CA GLY A 17 -25.00 0.75 -26.19
C GLY A 17 -23.56 1.04 -25.76
N ALA A 18 -23.37 1.46 -24.51
CA ALA A 18 -22.07 1.47 -23.88
C ALA A 18 -21.59 0.02 -23.87
N SER A 19 -20.65 -0.28 -24.78
CA SER A 19 -19.96 -1.56 -24.83
C SER A 19 -19.21 -1.74 -23.51
N GLN A 20 -19.84 -2.46 -22.58
CA GLN A 20 -19.20 -2.91 -21.36
C GLN A 20 -18.10 -3.90 -21.76
N VAL A 21 -16.88 -3.38 -21.96
CA VAL A 21 -15.67 -4.18 -22.04
C VAL A 21 -15.53 -4.84 -20.67
N HIS A 22 -16.06 -6.05 -20.56
CA HIS A 22 -15.80 -6.90 -19.41
C HIS A 22 -14.33 -7.32 -19.55
N ALA A 23 -13.47 -6.76 -18.70
CA ALA A 23 -12.18 -7.39 -18.44
C ALA A 23 -12.50 -8.79 -17.91
N GLN A 24 -12.19 -9.81 -18.71
CA GLN A 24 -12.37 -11.19 -18.32
C GLN A 24 -11.03 -11.71 -17.82
N ASP A 25 -10.94 -11.90 -16.52
CA ASP A 25 -9.79 -12.52 -15.89
C ASP A 25 -9.89 -14.03 -16.05
N ILE A 26 -8.82 -14.65 -16.53
CA ILE A 26 -8.67 -16.11 -16.56
C ILE A 26 -7.82 -16.50 -15.37
N GLU A 27 -8.41 -17.24 -14.43
CA GLU A 27 -7.70 -17.82 -13.29
C GLU A 27 -7.22 -19.24 -13.62
N ASN A 28 -5.93 -19.48 -13.42
CA ASN A 28 -5.29 -20.78 -13.58
C ASN A 28 -4.68 -21.21 -12.23
N ASN A 29 -5.23 -22.27 -11.63
CA ASN A 29 -4.84 -22.74 -10.31
C ASN A 29 -3.88 -23.92 -10.40
N ILE A 30 -2.68 -23.75 -9.86
CA ILE A 30 -1.61 -24.76 -9.83
C ILE A 30 -1.41 -25.22 -8.39
N ILE A 31 -1.79 -26.46 -8.10
CA ILE A 31 -1.54 -27.12 -6.81
C ILE A 31 -0.15 -27.79 -6.88
N PHE A 32 0.69 -27.56 -5.88
CA PHE A 32 2.03 -28.15 -5.84
C PHE A 32 1.97 -29.60 -5.32
N SER A 33 2.85 -30.46 -5.86
CA SER A 33 2.93 -31.87 -5.43
C SER A 33 3.48 -32.03 -4.01
N GLU A 34 4.25 -31.05 -3.53
CA GLU A 34 4.77 -30.95 -2.16
C GLU A 34 4.76 -29.46 -1.74
N PRO A 35 4.67 -29.12 -0.44
CA PRO A 35 4.73 -27.73 0.01
C PRO A 35 6.04 -27.04 -0.37
N GLY A 36 5.95 -26.04 -1.24
CA GLY A 36 7.06 -25.17 -1.60
C GLY A 36 7.38 -24.14 -0.52
N LYS A 37 8.50 -23.43 -0.68
CA LYS A 37 8.84 -22.26 0.15
C LYS A 37 9.31 -21.10 -0.72
N ILE A 38 8.80 -19.91 -0.44
CA ILE A 38 9.32 -18.64 -0.97
C ILE A 38 9.89 -17.87 0.21
N CYS A 39 11.14 -17.43 0.09
CA CYS A 39 11.83 -16.65 1.12
C CYS A 39 12.29 -15.30 0.56
N PHE A 40 12.16 -14.24 1.35
CA PHE A 40 12.54 -12.88 0.99
C PHE A 40 12.99 -12.10 2.24
N PRO A 41 13.88 -11.09 2.10
CA PRO A 41 14.24 -10.21 3.21
C PRO A 41 13.01 -9.42 3.69
N GLN A 42 12.86 -9.32 5.01
CA GLN A 42 11.82 -8.49 5.61
C GLN A 42 12.04 -7.02 5.27
N THR A 43 13.29 -6.54 5.27
CA THR A 43 13.65 -5.17 4.91
C THR A 43 14.74 -5.17 3.84
N SER A 44 14.57 -4.40 2.77
CA SER A 44 15.58 -4.18 1.73
C SER A 44 15.92 -2.70 1.62
N LEU A 45 17.19 -2.35 1.82
CA LEU A 45 17.71 -0.99 1.61
C LEU A 45 18.52 -0.96 0.32
N TYR A 46 18.11 -0.10 -0.60
CA TYR A 46 18.84 0.20 -1.83
C TYR A 46 19.45 1.59 -1.70
N ALA A 47 20.78 1.66 -1.69
CA ALA A 47 21.51 2.92 -1.52
C ALA A 47 22.70 2.99 -2.48
N SER A 48 23.02 4.21 -2.94
CA SER A 48 24.31 4.52 -3.56
C SER A 48 25.44 4.25 -2.57
N SER A 49 26.55 3.64 -3.02
CA SER A 49 27.45 2.87 -2.15
C SER A 49 28.32 3.65 -1.16
N GLU A 50 28.31 4.99 -1.22
CA GLU A 50 29.12 5.85 -0.33
C GLU A 50 28.36 7.07 0.24
N GLU A 51 27.23 7.45 -0.36
CA GLU A 51 26.42 8.59 0.09
C GLU A 51 24.94 8.17 0.12
N LEU A 52 24.22 8.52 1.20
CA LEU A 52 22.77 8.28 1.31
C LEU A 52 21.95 9.35 0.55
N THR A 53 22.45 9.76 -0.61
CA THR A 53 21.83 10.72 -1.54
C THR A 53 20.72 10.12 -2.39
N SER A 54 20.66 8.79 -2.48
CA SER A 54 19.72 8.03 -3.29
C SER A 54 19.36 6.75 -2.55
N VAL A 55 18.39 6.85 -1.64
CA VAL A 55 17.91 5.75 -0.79
C VAL A 55 16.48 5.36 -1.16
N MET A 56 16.25 4.06 -1.32
CA MET A 56 14.92 3.44 -1.31
C MET A 56 14.91 2.33 -0.26
N LEU A 57 13.80 2.15 0.44
CA LEU A 57 13.64 1.09 1.43
C LEU A 57 12.27 0.42 1.27
N ASP A 58 12.29 -0.88 1.04
CA ASP A 58 11.11 -1.74 1.04
C ASP A 58 11.05 -2.56 2.33
N HIS A 59 9.87 -2.70 2.92
CA HIS A 59 9.66 -3.46 4.14
C HIS A 59 8.38 -4.32 4.05
N HIS A 60 8.48 -5.57 4.48
CA HIS A 60 7.36 -6.49 4.59
C HIS A 60 6.84 -6.49 6.03
N LEU A 61 5.82 -5.70 6.28
CA LEU A 61 5.15 -5.68 7.57
C LEU A 61 4.45 -7.03 7.80
N VAL A 62 4.81 -7.72 8.87
CA VAL A 62 4.13 -8.93 9.33
C VAL A 62 3.07 -8.51 10.34
N VAL A 63 1.81 -8.84 10.05
CA VAL A 63 0.67 -8.56 10.93
C VAL A 63 0.53 -9.72 11.92
N ASN A 64 0.18 -9.44 13.18
CA ASN A 64 -0.05 -10.49 14.18
C ASN A 64 -1.22 -11.40 13.77
N GLU A 65 -1.15 -12.68 14.12
CA GLU A 65 -2.14 -13.71 13.74
C GLU A 65 -3.57 -13.33 14.18
N GLU A 66 -3.72 -12.77 15.38
CA GLU A 66 -5.02 -12.33 15.90
C GLU A 66 -5.66 -11.19 15.09
N ASP A 67 -4.91 -10.50 14.23
CA ASP A 67 -5.33 -9.32 13.47
C ASP A 67 -5.52 -9.57 11.96
N HIS A 68 -5.21 -10.77 11.48
CA HIS A 68 -5.34 -11.12 10.05
C HIS A 68 -6.78 -10.88 9.56
N PHE A 69 -6.89 -10.18 8.43
CA PHE A 69 -8.13 -9.82 7.73
C PHE A 69 -9.11 -8.93 8.50
N LYS A 70 -8.73 -8.41 9.68
CA LYS A 70 -9.41 -7.29 10.33
C LYS A 70 -9.27 -6.01 9.51
N VAL A 71 -10.17 -5.08 9.77
CA VAL A 71 -10.14 -3.75 9.17
C VAL A 71 -9.13 -2.88 9.92
N GLY A 72 -8.32 -2.15 9.16
CA GLY A 72 -7.18 -1.41 9.70
C GLY A 72 -6.38 -0.73 8.61
N ASP A 73 -5.34 -0.01 9.00
CA ASP A 73 -4.47 0.76 8.09
C ASP A 73 -3.01 0.56 8.48
N VAL A 74 -2.13 0.69 7.49
CA VAL A 74 -0.67 0.59 7.66
C VAL A 74 -0.03 1.97 7.57
N PHE A 75 0.90 2.26 8.47
CA PHE A 75 1.57 3.55 8.57
C PHE A 75 3.08 3.39 8.43
N VAL A 76 3.67 4.23 7.58
CA VAL A 76 5.12 4.42 7.48
C VAL A 76 5.42 5.77 8.13
N VAL A 77 6.32 5.76 9.11
CA VAL A 77 6.58 6.90 10.00
C VAL A 77 8.07 7.23 9.97
N PHE A 78 8.41 8.51 9.86
CA PHE A 78 9.74 9.04 10.09
C PHE A 78 9.76 9.84 11.38
N ARG A 79 10.87 9.78 12.11
CA ARG A 79 11.06 10.47 13.39
C ARG A 79 12.48 11.02 13.49
N LEU A 80 12.62 12.16 14.16
CA LEU A 80 13.91 12.69 14.58
C LEU A 80 14.16 12.40 16.06
N LYS A 81 15.32 11.82 16.39
CA LYS A 81 15.77 11.58 17.76
C LYS A 81 15.83 12.90 18.54
N GLY A 82 15.15 12.94 19.68
CA GLY A 82 15.02 14.16 20.50
C GLY A 82 13.91 15.12 20.03
N HIS A 83 13.10 14.73 19.03
CA HIS A 83 11.86 15.41 18.66
C HIS A 83 10.67 14.50 18.95
N ASP A 84 9.57 15.08 19.43
CA ASP A 84 8.31 14.37 19.68
C ASP A 84 7.42 14.30 18.42
N GLY A 85 7.77 15.07 17.38
CA GLY A 85 7.10 15.04 16.08
C GLY A 85 7.30 13.71 15.35
N LEU A 86 6.21 13.21 14.77
CA LEU A 86 6.19 12.08 13.86
C LEU A 86 5.73 12.58 12.48
N TRP A 87 6.47 12.20 11.44
CA TRP A 87 6.15 12.47 10.04
C TRP A 87 5.55 11.21 9.43
N LEU A 88 4.41 11.33 8.75
CA LEU A 88 3.78 10.20 8.07
C LEU A 88 4.05 10.26 6.57
N TYR A 89 4.12 9.10 5.91
CA TYR A 89 4.18 8.96 4.45
C TYR A 89 2.90 8.35 3.89
N ASN A 90 2.28 9.03 2.92
CA ASN A 90 1.04 8.58 2.28
C ASN A 90 1.26 7.88 0.92
N GLY A 91 2.50 7.52 0.56
CA GLY A 91 2.84 6.98 -0.76
C GLY A 91 3.26 8.04 -1.80
N SER A 92 3.12 9.33 -1.50
CA SER A 92 3.53 10.44 -2.38
C SER A 92 4.37 11.50 -1.66
N GLU A 93 4.00 11.89 -0.45
CA GLU A 93 4.65 12.97 0.32
C GLU A 93 4.75 12.65 1.81
N TRP A 94 5.68 13.34 2.48
CA TRP A 94 5.82 13.33 3.93
C TRP A 94 5.16 14.56 4.53
N ARG A 95 4.39 14.39 5.61
CA ARG A 95 3.84 15.54 6.37
C ARG A 95 4.22 15.45 7.85
N GLU A 96 4.77 16.55 8.35
CA GLU A 96 4.90 16.81 9.78
C GLU A 96 3.55 17.21 10.36
N ASN A 97 3.35 16.93 11.64
CA ASN A 97 2.13 17.20 12.38
C ASN A 97 0.91 16.49 11.79
N PHE A 98 0.50 15.46 12.50
CA PHE A 98 -0.87 14.97 12.54
C PHE A 98 -1.82 16.14 12.80
N ASP A 99 -2.30 16.79 11.75
CA ASP A 99 -3.51 17.59 11.81
C ASP A 99 -4.68 16.60 11.75
N PRO A 100 -5.38 16.34 12.88
CA PRO A 100 -6.48 15.38 12.93
C PRO A 100 -7.66 15.78 12.02
N THR A 101 -7.69 17.02 11.52
CA THR A 101 -8.72 17.49 10.59
C THR A 101 -8.38 17.19 9.13
N ASN A 102 -7.12 16.84 8.81
CA ASN A 102 -6.67 16.58 7.44
C ASN A 102 -6.88 15.12 7.02
N TYR A 103 -8.15 14.70 6.96
CA TYR A 103 -8.55 13.37 6.53
C TYR A 103 -8.00 12.98 5.15
N GLU A 104 -7.87 13.94 4.22
CA GLU A 104 -7.38 13.72 2.84
C GLU A 104 -6.00 13.05 2.79
N PHE A 105 -5.10 13.39 3.74
CA PHE A 105 -3.77 12.80 3.79
C PHE A 105 -3.81 11.28 3.98
N PHE A 106 -4.79 10.77 4.74
CA PHE A 106 -4.94 9.35 5.04
C PHE A 106 -5.69 8.54 3.97
N ILE A 107 -6.46 9.20 3.08
CA ILE A 107 -7.23 8.52 2.01
C ILE A 107 -6.30 7.74 1.08
N GLN A 108 -5.04 8.18 0.92
CA GLN A 108 -4.11 7.67 -0.08
C GLN A 108 -3.31 6.43 0.34
N ASN A 109 -3.69 5.69 1.39
CA ASN A 109 -2.91 4.53 1.85
C ASN A 109 -2.70 3.49 0.72
N PRO A 110 -1.49 3.39 0.13
CA PRO A 110 -1.29 2.61 -1.10
C PRO A 110 -1.08 1.12 -0.82
N TYR A 111 -0.91 0.74 0.46
CA TYR A 111 -0.49 -0.60 0.87
C TYR A 111 -1.66 -1.58 1.02
N LEU A 112 -2.91 -1.09 1.05
CA LEU A 112 -4.11 -1.90 1.28
C LEU A 112 -5.07 -1.86 0.09
N LYS A 113 -5.26 -3.01 -0.57
CA LYS A 113 -6.23 -3.17 -1.66
C LYS A 113 -7.70 -3.23 -1.21
N SER A 114 -7.96 -3.45 0.09
CA SER A 114 -9.31 -3.76 0.60
C SER A 114 -9.58 -3.29 2.03
N ASN A 115 -8.78 -2.33 2.56
CA ASN A 115 -8.81 -1.87 3.95
C ASN A 115 -8.72 -2.99 5.01
N ARG A 116 -8.26 -4.19 4.62
CA ARG A 116 -8.13 -5.37 5.48
C ARG A 116 -6.70 -5.84 5.51
N LEU A 117 -6.17 -5.96 6.73
CA LEU A 117 -4.78 -6.30 7.00
C LEU A 117 -4.49 -7.71 6.47
N GLN A 118 -3.58 -7.82 5.50
CA GLN A 118 -3.08 -9.11 5.04
C GLN A 118 -2.01 -9.62 6.03
N PRO A 119 -1.75 -10.94 6.11
CA PRO A 119 -0.72 -11.49 7.00
C PRO A 119 0.68 -10.87 6.78
N ILE A 120 0.98 -10.51 5.53
CA ILE A 120 2.19 -9.79 5.12
C ILE A 120 1.76 -8.66 4.18
N ILE A 121 2.19 -7.44 4.47
CA ILE A 121 1.86 -6.24 3.70
C ILE A 121 3.17 -5.61 3.21
N PRO A 122 3.40 -5.49 1.89
CA PRO A 122 4.55 -4.77 1.37
C PRO A 122 4.35 -3.27 1.56
N THR A 123 5.33 -2.61 2.19
CA THR A 123 5.43 -1.17 2.32
C THR A 123 6.72 -0.69 1.65
N SER A 124 6.70 0.54 1.14
CA SER A 124 7.90 1.19 0.62
C SER A 124 7.97 2.60 1.18
N VAL A 125 9.13 2.98 1.69
CA VAL A 125 9.36 4.29 2.31
C VAL A 125 9.41 5.40 1.25
N SER A 126 9.78 5.05 0.02
CA SER A 126 9.64 5.94 -1.12
C SER A 126 9.70 5.18 -2.44
N ASN A 127 8.73 5.43 -3.30
CA ASN A 127 8.70 4.95 -4.69
C ASN A 127 9.81 5.55 -5.57
N TYR A 128 10.52 6.58 -5.08
CA TYR A 128 11.65 7.24 -5.73
C TYR A 128 12.83 7.40 -4.78
N PRO A 129 14.10 7.34 -5.22
CA PRO A 129 15.23 7.52 -4.32
C PRO A 129 15.24 8.89 -3.63
N ILE A 130 15.38 8.90 -2.30
CA ILE A 130 15.46 10.11 -1.47
C ILE A 130 16.88 10.35 -0.94
N ASN A 131 17.24 11.61 -0.73
CA ASN A 131 18.45 11.99 -0.02
C ASN A 131 18.14 12.11 1.48
N VAL A 132 18.87 11.36 2.32
CA VAL A 132 18.70 11.34 3.78
C VAL A 132 19.99 11.64 4.53
N ASN A 133 21.02 12.19 3.86
CA ASN A 133 22.31 12.52 4.47
C ASN A 133 22.17 13.47 5.68
N GLU A 134 21.21 14.41 5.64
CA GLU A 134 20.96 15.35 6.74
C GLU A 134 20.37 14.70 8.00
N TYR A 135 19.87 13.47 7.89
CA TYR A 135 19.26 12.70 8.98
C TYR A 135 20.18 11.62 9.56
N ILE A 136 21.44 11.52 9.12
CA ILE A 136 22.39 10.50 9.61
C ILE A 136 22.57 10.61 11.13
N GLY A 137 22.34 9.49 11.83
CA GLY A 137 22.44 9.38 13.29
C GLY A 137 21.30 10.00 14.10
N ILE A 138 20.36 10.70 13.44
CA ILE A 138 19.20 11.35 14.08
C ILE A 138 17.85 10.91 13.53
N GLY A 139 17.79 10.40 12.30
CA GLY A 139 16.58 9.93 11.66
C GLY A 139 16.29 8.46 11.98
N GLU A 140 15.01 8.16 12.20
CA GLU A 140 14.49 6.81 12.41
C GLU A 140 13.30 6.59 11.48
N LEU A 141 13.23 5.41 10.85
CA LEU A 141 12.05 4.94 10.14
C LEU A 141 11.38 3.82 10.90
N TRP A 142 10.06 3.93 11.01
CA TRP A 142 9.20 2.99 11.71
C TRP A 142 8.05 2.57 10.80
N VAL A 143 7.59 1.33 10.94
CA VAL A 143 6.39 0.82 10.25
C VAL A 143 5.50 0.12 11.27
N GLY A 144 4.20 0.34 11.15
CA GLY A 144 3.20 -0.25 12.03
C GLY A 144 1.82 -0.33 11.40
N TYR A 145 0.88 -0.91 12.14
CA TYR A 145 -0.52 -0.96 11.74
C TYR A 145 -1.45 -0.74 12.93
N GLY A 146 -2.63 -0.21 12.60
CA GLY A 146 -3.70 0.02 13.55
C GLY A 146 -5.01 -0.60 13.09
N LEU A 147 -5.90 -0.87 14.03
CA LEU A 147 -7.23 -1.42 13.80
C LEU A 147 -8.31 -0.35 13.89
N ARG A 148 -9.39 -0.55 13.14
CA ARG A 148 -10.60 0.27 13.22
C ARG A 148 -11.83 -0.47 12.67
N SER A 149 -13.00 0.08 12.91
CA SER A 149 -14.26 -0.33 12.29
C SER A 149 -14.36 0.16 10.84
N GLU A 150 -15.24 -0.44 10.03
CA GLU A 150 -15.40 -0.06 8.61
C GLU A 150 -15.84 1.40 8.41
N GLU A 151 -16.60 1.97 9.35
CA GLU A 151 -17.08 3.36 9.34
C GLU A 151 -16.11 4.36 9.96
N GLU A 152 -15.05 3.90 10.64
CA GLU A 152 -14.09 4.76 11.31
C GLU A 152 -13.00 5.25 10.35
N THR A 153 -12.39 6.39 10.65
CA THR A 153 -11.31 6.96 9.84
C THR A 153 -9.96 6.31 10.18
N ALA A 154 -9.00 6.39 9.27
CA ALA A 154 -7.62 5.97 9.53
C ALA A 154 -6.90 6.77 10.64
N GLN A 155 -7.53 7.84 11.14
CA GLN A 155 -7.08 8.53 12.35
C GLN A 155 -7.28 7.65 13.61
N VAL A 156 -8.37 6.86 13.65
CA VAL A 156 -8.69 5.97 14.77
C VAL A 156 -7.67 4.84 14.85
N SER A 157 -7.38 4.19 13.73
CA SER A 157 -6.34 3.17 13.63
C SER A 157 -4.96 3.74 13.91
N TYR A 158 -4.61 4.95 13.46
CA TYR A 158 -3.34 5.57 13.82
C TYR A 158 -3.18 5.72 15.34
N ASN A 159 -4.19 6.24 16.04
CA ASN A 159 -4.14 6.38 17.50
C ASN A 159 -4.03 4.99 18.17
N GLU A 160 -4.82 4.02 17.72
CA GLU A 160 -4.84 2.67 18.27
C GLU A 160 -3.51 1.91 18.02
N MET A 161 -2.82 2.15 16.89
CA MET A 161 -1.45 1.65 16.65
C MET A 161 -0.47 2.15 17.70
N ILE A 162 -0.53 3.43 18.05
CA ILE A 162 0.33 4.06 19.07
C ILE A 162 -0.01 3.51 20.46
N GLU A 163 -1.30 3.42 20.82
CA GLU A 163 -1.76 2.89 22.11
C GLU A 163 -1.45 1.40 22.29
N SER A 164 -1.56 0.60 21.23
CA SER A 164 -1.22 -0.83 21.23
C SER A 164 0.28 -1.13 21.10
N GLY A 165 1.10 -0.11 20.83
CA GLY A 165 2.56 -0.25 20.67
C GLY A 165 2.98 -1.02 19.42
N ARG A 166 2.13 -1.11 18.38
CA ARG A 166 2.40 -1.88 17.15
C ARG A 166 3.17 -1.09 16.08
N LEU A 167 4.02 -0.17 16.52
CA LEU A 167 4.92 0.63 15.67
C LEU A 167 6.36 0.17 15.91
N ASN A 168 6.99 -0.39 14.88
CA ASN A 168 8.32 -1.02 14.99
C ASN A 168 9.38 -0.23 14.22
N LEU A 169 10.56 -0.06 14.83
CA LEU A 169 11.74 0.53 14.18
C LEU A 169 12.24 -0.42 13.09
N ILE A 170 12.38 0.07 11.87
CA ILE A 170 12.86 -0.69 10.71
C ILE A 170 14.22 -0.23 10.20
N TRP A 171 14.62 1.02 10.46
CA TRP A 171 15.94 1.56 10.10
C TRP A 171 16.29 2.80 10.93
N GLU A 172 17.53 2.88 11.40
CA GLU A 172 18.15 4.14 11.82
C GLU A 172 18.99 4.71 10.67
N VAL A 173 18.74 5.96 10.27
CA VAL A 173 19.41 6.57 9.12
C VAL A 173 20.92 6.67 9.37
N GLY A 174 21.71 6.11 8.47
CA GLY A 174 23.17 6.03 8.60
C GLY A 174 23.68 4.72 9.19
N GLU A 175 22.82 3.92 9.84
CA GLU A 175 23.19 2.55 10.16
C GLU A 175 23.13 1.68 8.90
N SER A 176 24.19 0.91 8.68
CA SER A 176 24.24 0.00 7.54
C SER A 176 23.37 -1.23 7.84
N ILE A 177 22.28 -1.37 7.10
CA ILE A 177 21.43 -2.58 7.15
C ILE A 177 22.24 -3.83 6.72
N VAL A 178 23.33 -3.65 5.97
CA VAL A 178 24.34 -4.70 5.76
C VAL A 178 25.40 -4.63 6.86
N PRO A 179 25.64 -5.70 7.64
CA PRO A 179 26.64 -5.70 8.71
C PRO A 179 28.05 -5.38 8.20
N LYS A 180 28.68 -4.32 8.72
CA LYS A 180 30.14 -4.17 8.60
C LYS A 180 30.88 -4.94 9.70
N GLU A 181 30.42 -4.92 10.95
CA GLU A 181 31.12 -5.61 12.06
C GLU A 181 30.23 -6.35 13.09
N ALA A 182 28.89 -6.25 13.04
CA ALA A 182 27.98 -7.07 13.84
C ALA A 182 26.63 -7.29 13.11
N PRO A 183 26.03 -8.50 13.14
CA PRO A 183 24.85 -8.78 12.34
C PRO A 183 23.58 -8.14 12.92
N LEU A 184 23.21 -6.98 12.37
CA LEU A 184 21.80 -6.65 12.13
C LEU A 184 21.24 -7.71 11.18
N THR A 185 20.78 -8.83 11.74
CA THR A 185 20.01 -9.82 10.99
C THR A 185 18.67 -9.20 10.61
N VAL A 186 18.59 -8.62 9.42
CA VAL A 186 17.32 -8.45 8.72
C VAL A 186 16.66 -9.83 8.69
N PRO A 187 15.46 -10.02 9.26
CA PRO A 187 14.79 -11.30 9.22
C PRO A 187 14.52 -11.71 7.78
N THR A 188 14.81 -12.97 7.43
CA THR A 188 14.31 -13.54 6.19
C THR A 188 12.95 -14.16 6.49
N LEU A 189 11.89 -13.62 5.88
CA LEU A 189 10.57 -14.22 5.95
C LEU A 189 10.51 -15.37 4.95
N CYS A 190 9.95 -16.50 5.36
CA CYS A 190 9.75 -17.67 4.50
C CYS A 190 8.29 -18.14 4.60
N ILE A 191 7.54 -17.99 3.50
CA ILE A 191 6.17 -18.48 3.39
C ILE A 191 6.23 -19.93 2.90
N SER A 192 5.46 -20.82 3.54
CA SER A 192 5.20 -22.16 3.02
C SER A 192 3.96 -22.12 2.12
N ILE A 193 4.07 -22.63 0.90
CA ILE A 193 3.03 -22.51 -0.13
C ILE A 193 2.62 -23.89 -0.64
N THR A 194 1.32 -24.11 -0.83
CA THR A 194 0.75 -25.38 -1.34
C THR A 194 0.10 -25.24 -2.70
N GLU A 195 -0.23 -24.01 -3.11
CA GLU A 195 -0.86 -23.69 -4.39
C GLU A 195 -0.46 -22.28 -4.83
N MET A 196 -0.70 -21.97 -6.11
CA MET A 196 -0.66 -20.62 -6.68
C MET A 196 -1.81 -20.42 -7.66
N THR A 197 -2.37 -19.22 -7.68
CA THR A 197 -3.33 -18.77 -8.70
C THR A 197 -2.63 -17.79 -9.63
N GLU A 198 -2.55 -18.12 -10.91
CA GLU A 198 -2.15 -17.21 -11.97
C GLU A 198 -3.41 -16.50 -12.50
N ILE A 199 -3.42 -15.16 -12.47
CA ILE A 199 -4.53 -14.34 -12.97
C ILE A 199 -4.08 -13.66 -14.26
N ILE A 200 -4.70 -14.03 -15.38
CA ILE A 200 -4.40 -13.46 -16.70
C ILE A 200 -5.47 -12.41 -17.04
N HIS A 201 -5.10 -11.14 -16.94
CA HIS A 201 -5.94 -10.01 -17.34
C HIS A 201 -5.98 -9.87 -18.88
N LEU A 202 -7.12 -10.21 -19.50
CA LEU A 202 -7.30 -10.01 -20.95
C LEU A 202 -7.60 -8.53 -21.26
N ILE A 203 -6.55 -7.76 -21.58
CA ILE A 203 -6.69 -6.38 -22.05
C ILE A 203 -7.18 -6.38 -23.50
N GLY A 204 -8.50 -6.28 -23.67
CA GLY A 204 -9.13 -6.08 -24.97
C GLY A 204 -8.65 -4.78 -25.61
N HIS A 205 -7.95 -4.88 -26.74
CA HIS A 205 -7.63 -3.72 -27.56
C HIS A 205 -8.94 -3.19 -28.17
N GLY A 206 -9.30 -1.95 -27.83
CA GLY A 206 -10.43 -1.26 -28.46
C GLY A 206 -10.22 -1.08 -29.96
N PRO A 207 -11.28 -0.87 -30.75
CA PRO A 207 -11.15 -0.62 -32.19
C PRO A 207 -10.29 0.63 -32.42
N ILE A 208 -9.25 0.47 -33.24
CA ILE A 208 -8.52 1.61 -33.79
C ILE A 208 -9.47 2.31 -34.74
N PHE A 209 -10.01 3.46 -34.32
CA PHE A 209 -10.66 4.38 -35.24
C PHE A 209 -9.57 5.00 -36.11
N THR A 210 -9.36 4.43 -37.29
CA THR A 210 -8.69 5.15 -38.38
C THR A 210 -9.60 6.30 -38.80
N GLU A 211 -9.18 7.53 -38.58
CA GLU A 211 -9.78 8.68 -39.27
C GLU A 211 -9.56 8.46 -40.78
N GLU A 212 -10.63 8.18 -41.52
CA GLU A 212 -10.59 8.31 -42.99
C GLU A 212 -10.63 9.81 -43.32
N GLU A 213 -9.57 10.30 -43.97
CA GLU A 213 -9.49 11.67 -44.46
C GLU A 213 -10.41 11.89 -45.68
N ASN A 214 -11.20 12.97 -45.63
CA ASN A 214 -11.98 13.62 -46.71
C ASN A 214 -13.35 13.03 -47.11
#